data_AF-A0A2V8BJE0-F1
#
_entry.id   AF-A0A2V8BJE0-F1
#
_cell.length_a   1.000
_cell.length_b   1.000
_cell.length_c   1.000
_cell.angle_alpha   90.00
_cell.angle_beta   90.00
_cell.angle_gamma   90.00
#
_symmetry.space_group_name_H-M   'P 1'
#
loop_
_entity.id
_entity.type
_entity.pdbx_description
1 polymer ?
#
loop_
_entity_poly.entity_id
_entity_poly.type
_entity_poly.pdbx_seq_one_letter_code
_entity_poly.pdbx_strand_id
1 'polypeptide(L)'
;MPPGISASDFYNILPELVLTSGALVVLIVDVLLPKERRGALAWVTLLAIGATLASLVPFRSTHVEVAQGLLAVDQFALFFKVVFLVAAAITVLMSVRYLEIEGASPGEYYFLILCATLGMMIMAGGIDLITIFIGLETMAVSFYILAGFIKPSHRSNEAAVKYFLLGAFSLGILLYGMSLMYGLSGTTNLRVMAAAFAGQETDARLVLAVILVVAGVGFKIAAVPFHMWAPDVYEGAPTPITAFLSVGSKAASFAMLIRIFLEGLPSMGHDWRLLFEALAIITMTVGNIAALTQSNVKRM
;
A
#
# COMPACT_ATOMS: atom_id res chain seq x y z
N MET A 1 -1.76 -1.05 30.11
CA MET A 1 -2.07 -1.58 28.76
C MET A 1 -3.53 -1.24 28.47
N PRO A 2 -3.90 -0.86 27.25
CA PRO A 2 -5.31 -0.68 26.89
C PRO A 2 -6.09 -1.98 27.16
N PRO A 3 -7.33 -1.91 27.64
CA PRO A 3 -8.15 -3.10 27.85
C PRO A 3 -8.29 -3.89 26.54
N GLY A 4 -7.98 -5.18 26.57
CA GLY A 4 -8.08 -6.06 25.39
C GLY A 4 -6.79 -6.27 24.58
N ILE A 5 -5.68 -5.62 24.94
CA ILE A 5 -4.36 -5.80 24.28
C ILE A 5 -3.39 -6.49 25.24
N SER A 6 -2.80 -7.59 24.79
CA SER A 6 -1.85 -8.42 25.52
C SER A 6 -0.38 -8.13 25.15
N ALA A 7 0.57 -8.51 26.01
CA ALA A 7 1.99 -8.41 25.70
C ALA A 7 2.39 -9.25 24.46
N SER A 8 1.68 -10.36 24.23
CA SER A 8 1.85 -11.19 23.03
C SER A 8 1.46 -10.48 21.74
N ASP A 9 0.51 -9.53 21.77
CA ASP A 9 0.15 -8.75 20.58
C ASP A 9 1.34 -7.91 20.11
N PHE A 10 2.06 -7.27 21.04
CA PHE A 10 3.27 -6.49 20.73
C PHE A 10 4.40 -7.35 20.14
N TYR A 11 4.53 -8.60 20.60
CA TYR A 11 5.47 -9.54 20.01
C TYR A 11 5.11 -9.86 18.56
N ASN A 12 3.82 -10.07 18.27
CA ASN A 12 3.35 -10.42 16.93
C ASN A 12 3.44 -9.26 15.91
N ILE A 13 3.40 -8.01 16.36
CA ILE A 13 3.64 -6.82 15.52
C ILE A 13 5.09 -6.29 15.59
N LEU A 14 6.02 -7.12 16.10
CA LEU A 14 7.43 -6.76 16.20
C LEU A 14 8.03 -6.28 14.86
N PRO A 15 7.75 -6.89 13.70
CA PRO A 15 8.29 -6.41 12.42
C PRO A 15 7.88 -4.96 12.11
N GLU A 16 6.63 -4.61 12.33
CA GLU A 16 6.12 -3.25 12.18
C GLU A 16 6.81 -2.29 13.14
N LEU A 17 6.96 -2.67 14.41
CA LEU A 17 7.65 -1.85 15.42
C LEU A 17 9.12 -1.61 15.08
N VAL A 18 9.83 -2.63 14.58
CA VAL A 18 11.24 -2.53 14.14
C VAL A 18 11.34 -1.56 12.96
N LEU A 19 10.43 -1.66 11.97
CA LEU A 19 10.43 -0.76 10.82
C LEU A 19 10.11 0.68 11.22
N THR A 20 9.10 0.89 12.08
CA THR A 20 8.75 2.22 12.62
C THR A 20 9.93 2.82 13.37
N SER A 21 10.60 2.04 14.23
CA SER A 21 11.78 2.49 14.95
C SER A 21 12.91 2.86 13.98
N GLY A 22 13.15 2.04 12.96
CA GLY A 22 14.11 2.34 11.90
C GLY A 22 13.81 3.65 11.17
N ALA A 23 12.53 3.93 10.86
CA ALA A 23 12.12 5.19 10.24
C ALA A 23 12.43 6.40 11.12
N LEU A 24 12.15 6.31 12.42
CA LEU A 24 12.49 7.37 13.38
C LEU A 24 14.01 7.55 13.52
N VAL A 25 14.78 6.44 13.56
CA VAL A 25 16.24 6.48 13.59
C VAL A 25 16.80 7.19 12.36
N VAL A 26 16.25 6.95 11.15
CA VAL A 26 16.68 7.65 9.93
C VAL A 26 16.52 9.17 10.08
N LEU A 27 15.40 9.66 10.62
CA LEU A 27 15.20 11.10 10.85
C LEU A 27 16.17 11.66 11.89
N ILE A 28 16.36 10.96 13.01
CA ILE A 28 17.29 11.38 14.07
C ILE A 28 18.71 11.46 13.50
N VAL A 29 19.12 10.44 12.73
CA VAL A 29 20.46 10.38 12.14
C VAL A 29 20.63 11.47 11.06
N ASP A 30 19.60 11.83 10.29
CA ASP A 30 19.68 12.93 9.30
C ASP A 30 19.89 14.29 9.97
N VAL A 31 19.25 14.52 11.13
CA VAL A 31 19.44 15.75 11.93
C VAL A 31 20.85 15.82 12.52
N LEU A 32 21.41 14.69 12.95
CA LEU A 32 22.72 14.63 13.60
C LEU A 32 23.89 14.57 12.61
N LEU A 33 23.67 14.09 11.38
CA LEU A 33 24.74 13.92 10.41
C LEU A 33 25.07 15.22 9.65
N PRO A 34 26.36 15.55 9.49
CA PRO A 34 26.77 16.64 8.62
C PRO A 34 26.52 16.28 7.15
N LYS A 35 26.35 17.30 6.29
CA LYS A 35 25.88 17.15 4.90
C LYS A 35 26.74 16.18 4.08
N GLU A 36 28.05 16.16 4.33
CA GLU A 36 29.04 15.37 3.61
C GLU A 36 28.90 13.86 3.89
N ARG A 37 28.25 13.48 5.00
CA ARG A 37 28.06 12.08 5.41
C ARG A 37 26.65 11.56 5.18
N ARG A 38 25.77 12.34 4.52
CA ARG A 38 24.37 11.97 4.31
C ARG A 38 24.19 10.73 3.41
N GLY A 39 25.19 10.33 2.65
CA GLY A 39 25.21 9.02 1.97
C GLY A 39 25.09 7.82 2.93
N ALA A 40 25.46 7.98 4.20
CA ALA A 40 25.29 6.94 5.22
C ALA A 40 23.81 6.63 5.53
N LEU A 41 22.88 7.55 5.26
CA LEU A 41 21.45 7.35 5.53
C LEU A 41 20.86 6.21 4.70
N ALA A 42 21.36 5.97 3.50
CA ALA A 42 20.96 4.83 2.70
C ALA A 42 21.29 3.51 3.42
N TRP A 43 22.49 3.40 4.01
CA TRP A 43 22.91 2.22 4.76
C TRP A 43 22.10 2.04 6.05
N VAL A 44 21.82 3.11 6.79
CA VAL A 44 20.95 3.06 7.98
C VAL A 44 19.56 2.57 7.60
N THR A 45 19.02 3.05 6.48
CA THR A 45 17.71 2.61 5.94
C THR A 45 17.73 1.14 5.53
N LEU A 46 18.78 0.68 4.84
CA LEU A 46 18.94 -0.73 4.47
C LEU A 46 19.11 -1.64 5.69
N LEU A 47 19.80 -1.18 6.74
CA LEU A 47 19.91 -1.90 8.01
C LEU A 47 18.56 -2.01 8.70
N ALA A 48 17.75 -0.95 8.71
CA ALA A 48 16.38 -1.00 9.24
C ALA A 48 15.53 -2.02 8.47
N ILE A 49 15.56 -2.01 7.14
CA ILE A 49 14.85 -2.99 6.30
C ILE A 49 15.36 -4.41 6.57
N GLY A 50 16.68 -4.60 6.66
CA GLY A 50 17.30 -5.89 6.96
C GLY A 50 16.93 -6.43 8.34
N ALA A 51 16.89 -5.56 9.36
CA ALA A 51 16.43 -5.91 10.70
C ALA A 51 14.95 -6.31 10.71
N THR A 52 14.10 -5.60 9.95
CA THR A 52 12.70 -5.97 9.77
C THR A 52 12.55 -7.30 9.03
N LEU A 53 13.34 -7.57 8.00
CA LEU A 53 13.35 -8.88 7.32
C LEU A 53 13.76 -10.01 8.28
N ALA A 54 14.76 -9.77 9.13
CA ALA A 54 15.18 -10.74 10.13
C ALA A 54 14.10 -10.98 11.20
N SER A 55 13.38 -9.94 11.63
CA SER A 55 12.31 -10.07 12.62
C SER A 55 11.07 -10.80 12.10
N LEU A 56 10.94 -11.01 10.79
CA LEU A 56 9.88 -11.84 10.20
C LEU A 56 10.13 -13.36 10.35
N VAL A 57 11.39 -13.79 10.57
CA VAL A 57 11.77 -15.22 10.60
C VAL A 57 11.02 -16.05 11.65
N PRO A 58 10.80 -15.58 12.89
CA PRO A 58 10.07 -16.35 13.91
C PRO A 58 8.62 -16.65 13.55
N PHE A 59 8.01 -15.85 12.65
CA PHE A 59 6.58 -15.93 12.34
C PHE A 59 6.24 -16.83 11.14
N ARG A 60 7.21 -17.57 10.59
CA ARG A 60 7.03 -18.43 9.40
C ARG A 60 5.96 -19.51 9.52
N SER A 61 5.73 -19.99 10.74
CA SER A 61 4.76 -21.05 11.04
C SER A 61 3.61 -20.56 11.92
N THR A 62 3.52 -19.25 12.13
CA THR A 62 2.52 -18.65 13.01
C THR A 62 1.25 -18.39 12.22
N HIS A 63 0.11 -18.74 12.82
CA HIS A 63 -1.23 -18.47 12.31
C HIS A 63 -2.09 -17.98 13.48
N VAL A 64 -2.08 -16.66 13.73
CA VAL A 64 -2.83 -16.06 14.84
C VAL A 64 -3.49 -14.76 14.41
N GLU A 65 -4.65 -14.48 15.00
CA GLU A 65 -5.25 -13.15 14.99
C GLU A 65 -4.79 -12.38 16.23
N VAL A 66 -4.46 -11.11 16.06
CA VAL A 66 -3.92 -10.26 17.12
C VAL A 66 -4.71 -8.96 17.26
N ALA A 67 -4.57 -8.31 18.41
CA ALA A 67 -5.25 -7.06 18.74
C ALA A 67 -6.77 -7.16 18.51
N GLN A 68 -7.40 -8.22 19.02
CA GLN A 68 -8.85 -8.49 18.90
C GLN A 68 -9.36 -8.66 17.46
N GLY A 69 -8.55 -9.28 16.59
CA GLY A 69 -8.97 -9.58 15.23
C GLY A 69 -8.83 -8.39 14.28
N LEU A 70 -7.92 -7.45 14.56
CA LEU A 70 -7.59 -6.36 13.63
C LEU A 70 -6.56 -6.80 12.60
N LEU A 71 -5.60 -7.63 13.02
CA LEU A 71 -4.49 -8.11 12.21
C LEU A 71 -4.39 -9.63 12.26
N ALA A 72 -4.11 -10.24 11.13
CA ALA A 72 -3.71 -11.62 10.99
C ALA A 72 -2.19 -11.73 10.79
N VAL A 73 -1.56 -12.56 11.60
CA VAL A 73 -0.18 -13.02 11.39
C VAL A 73 -0.26 -14.41 10.78
N ASP A 74 -0.14 -14.46 9.45
CA ASP A 74 -0.19 -15.68 8.65
C ASP A 74 0.82 -15.64 7.50
N GLN A 75 0.92 -16.76 6.78
CA GLN A 75 1.85 -16.92 5.66
C GLN A 75 1.55 -15.96 4.50
N PHE A 76 0.29 -15.59 4.30
CA PHE A 76 -0.11 -14.63 3.27
C PHE A 76 0.46 -13.24 3.57
N ALA A 77 0.24 -12.72 4.78
CA ALA A 77 0.80 -11.45 5.21
C ALA A 77 2.34 -11.50 5.17
N LEU A 78 2.94 -12.58 5.66
CA LEU A 78 4.39 -12.76 5.68
C LEU A 78 5.01 -12.68 4.27
N PHE A 79 4.42 -13.38 3.30
CA PHE A 79 4.87 -13.34 1.91
C PHE A 79 4.87 -11.92 1.35
N PHE A 80 3.77 -11.19 1.50
CA PHE A 80 3.64 -9.83 1.01
C PHE A 80 4.57 -8.85 1.74
N LYS A 81 4.74 -8.99 3.08
CA LYS A 81 5.71 -8.18 3.85
C LYS A 81 7.14 -8.34 3.30
N VAL A 82 7.56 -9.55 2.93
CA VAL A 82 8.86 -9.78 2.29
C VAL A 82 8.94 -9.05 0.94
N VAL A 83 7.90 -9.16 0.10
CA VAL A 83 7.83 -8.47 -1.20
C VAL A 83 7.98 -6.96 -1.02
N PHE A 84 7.31 -6.35 -0.05
CA PHE A 84 7.37 -4.91 0.21
C PHE A 84 8.75 -4.46 0.68
N LEU A 85 9.36 -5.22 1.59
CA LEU A 85 10.70 -4.90 2.12
C LEU A 85 11.78 -5.03 1.04
N VAL A 86 11.68 -6.04 0.17
CA VAL A 86 12.58 -6.17 -0.99
C VAL A 86 12.39 -5.02 -1.98
N ALA A 87 11.14 -4.67 -2.29
CA ALA A 87 10.85 -3.52 -3.16
C ALA A 87 11.42 -2.21 -2.57
N ALA A 88 11.23 -1.97 -1.27
CA ALA A 88 11.77 -0.82 -0.58
C ALA A 88 13.31 -0.81 -0.60
N ALA A 89 13.98 -1.94 -0.38
CA ALA A 89 15.44 -2.04 -0.43
C ALA A 89 15.98 -1.70 -1.82
N ILE A 90 15.36 -2.23 -2.87
CA ILE A 90 15.74 -1.92 -4.27
C ILE A 90 15.54 -0.44 -4.56
N THR A 91 14.40 0.14 -4.14
CA THR A 91 14.14 1.57 -4.29
C THR A 91 15.21 2.41 -3.59
N VAL A 92 15.57 2.09 -2.34
CA VAL A 92 16.62 2.79 -1.61
C VAL A 92 17.95 2.76 -2.36
N LEU A 93 18.34 1.60 -2.89
CA LEU A 93 19.56 1.43 -3.69
C LEU A 93 19.53 2.26 -4.98
N MET A 94 18.40 2.28 -5.70
CA MET A 94 18.21 3.11 -6.89
C MET A 94 18.26 4.60 -6.57
N SER A 95 17.82 5.00 -5.38
CA SER A 95 17.72 6.41 -4.99
C SER A 95 19.04 7.05 -4.58
N VAL A 96 20.07 6.28 -4.18
CA VAL A 96 21.34 6.84 -3.70
C VAL A 96 21.92 7.85 -4.69
N ARG A 97 22.25 7.38 -5.90
CA ARG A 97 22.82 8.22 -6.96
C ARG A 97 21.81 9.22 -7.50
N TYR A 98 20.52 8.87 -7.52
CA TYR A 98 19.47 9.75 -8.02
C TYR A 98 19.35 11.01 -7.16
N LEU A 99 19.32 10.87 -5.84
CA LEU A 99 19.22 12.00 -4.91
C LEU A 99 20.48 12.87 -4.91
N GLU A 100 21.66 12.27 -5.08
CA GLU A 100 22.92 13.01 -5.25
C GLU A 100 22.90 13.91 -6.49
N ILE A 101 22.40 13.40 -7.63
CA ILE A 101 22.29 14.16 -8.88
C ILE A 101 21.26 15.28 -8.76
N GLU A 102 20.10 15.01 -8.17
CA GLU A 102 19.02 15.99 -8.01
C GLU A 102 19.26 16.97 -6.85
N GLY A 103 20.28 16.75 -6.02
CA GLY A 103 20.59 17.59 -4.86
C GLY A 103 19.50 17.58 -3.78
N ALA A 104 18.72 16.51 -3.69
CA ALA A 104 17.59 16.38 -2.77
C ALA A 104 18.01 15.80 -1.41
N SER A 105 17.30 16.17 -0.32
CA SER A 105 17.64 15.70 1.02
C SER A 105 17.22 14.23 1.23
N PRO A 106 18.15 13.32 1.58
CA PRO A 106 17.85 11.88 1.67
C PRO A 106 17.08 11.45 2.92
N GLY A 107 17.17 12.18 4.04
CA GLY A 107 16.55 11.77 5.32
C GLY A 107 15.02 11.64 5.23
N GLU A 108 14.34 12.74 4.89
CA GLU A 108 12.88 12.76 4.70
C GLU A 108 12.43 11.76 3.61
N TYR A 109 13.23 11.61 2.56
CA TYR A 109 12.94 10.70 1.46
C TYR A 109 12.91 9.23 1.93
N TYR A 110 13.95 8.79 2.62
CA TYR A 110 14.02 7.41 3.13
C TYR A 110 13.03 7.16 4.26
N PHE A 111 12.77 8.16 5.11
CA PHE A 111 11.69 8.08 6.10
C PHE A 111 10.33 7.80 5.43
N LEU A 112 9.98 8.53 4.38
CA LEU A 112 8.72 8.33 3.66
C LEU A 112 8.66 6.96 2.96
N ILE A 113 9.78 6.42 2.45
CA ILE A 113 9.81 5.05 1.91
C ILE A 113 9.50 4.03 3.02
N LEU A 114 10.07 4.19 4.21
CA LEU A 114 9.81 3.30 5.33
C LEU A 114 8.36 3.43 5.84
N CYS A 115 7.80 4.64 5.89
CA CYS A 115 6.39 4.88 6.20
C CYS A 115 5.45 4.24 5.17
N ALA A 116 5.75 4.37 3.88
CA ALA A 116 4.99 3.71 2.83
C ALA A 116 5.03 2.17 3.00
N THR A 117 6.21 1.64 3.31
CA THR A 117 6.43 0.22 3.56
C THR A 117 5.65 -0.28 4.78
N LEU A 118 5.65 0.49 5.88
CA LEU A 118 4.86 0.20 7.07
C LEU A 118 3.37 0.14 6.75
N GLY A 119 2.85 1.11 6.00
CA GLY A 119 1.45 1.12 5.54
C GLY A 119 1.11 -0.16 4.76
N MET A 120 1.97 -0.55 3.82
CA MET A 120 1.81 -1.80 3.05
C MET A 120 1.83 -3.05 3.93
N MET A 121 2.72 -3.13 4.93
CA MET A 121 2.78 -4.25 5.87
C MET A 121 1.49 -4.38 6.70
N ILE A 122 0.94 -3.25 7.16
CA ILE A 122 -0.34 -3.20 7.89
C ILE A 122 -1.48 -3.66 6.97
N MET A 123 -1.53 -3.19 5.71
CA MET A 123 -2.55 -3.62 4.75
C MET A 123 -2.57 -5.13 4.51
N ALA A 124 -1.40 -5.77 4.35
CA ALA A 124 -1.33 -7.21 4.09
C ALA A 124 -1.74 -8.07 5.30
N GLY A 125 -1.51 -7.57 6.51
CA GLY A 125 -1.98 -8.20 7.75
C GLY A 125 -3.42 -7.86 8.12
N GLY A 126 -4.00 -6.80 7.56
CA GLY A 126 -5.32 -6.31 7.93
C GLY A 126 -6.44 -7.32 7.65
N ILE A 127 -7.21 -7.62 8.69
CA ILE A 127 -8.47 -8.39 8.60
C ILE A 127 -9.67 -7.57 9.11
N ASP A 128 -9.46 -6.26 9.28
CA ASP A 128 -10.45 -5.27 9.66
C ASP A 128 -10.41 -4.10 8.66
N LEU A 129 -11.58 -3.65 8.19
CA LEU A 129 -11.70 -2.61 7.16
C LEU A 129 -11.03 -1.30 7.55
N ILE A 130 -11.11 -0.89 8.82
CA ILE A 130 -10.49 0.35 9.29
C ILE A 130 -8.97 0.18 9.31
N THR A 131 -8.47 -0.96 9.80
CA THR A 131 -7.04 -1.27 9.83
C THR A 131 -6.44 -1.28 8.43
N ILE A 132 -7.11 -1.92 7.47
CA ILE A 132 -6.75 -1.91 6.05
C ILE A 132 -6.72 -0.47 5.51
N PHE A 133 -7.75 0.32 5.78
CA PHE A 133 -7.84 1.70 5.33
C PHE A 133 -6.71 2.57 5.90
N ILE A 134 -6.39 2.44 7.19
CA ILE A 134 -5.28 3.16 7.83
C ILE A 134 -3.93 2.78 7.21
N GLY A 135 -3.68 1.49 6.97
CA GLY A 135 -2.47 1.04 6.29
C GLY A 135 -2.36 1.64 4.89
N LEU A 136 -3.49 1.67 4.17
CA LEU A 136 -3.57 2.24 2.82
C LEU A 136 -3.36 3.76 2.81
N GLU A 137 -3.94 4.51 3.73
CA GLU A 137 -3.73 5.96 3.85
C GLU A 137 -2.28 6.28 4.22
N THR A 138 -1.69 5.54 5.15
CA THR A 138 -0.27 5.70 5.53
C THR A 138 0.64 5.50 4.31
N MET A 139 0.36 4.47 3.51
CA MET A 139 1.03 4.24 2.24
C MET A 139 0.78 5.38 1.25
N ALA A 140 -0.47 5.78 1.06
CA ALA A 140 -0.89 6.75 0.04
C ALA A 140 -0.30 8.14 0.29
N VAL A 141 -0.40 8.66 1.51
CA VAL A 141 0.16 9.97 1.89
C VAL A 141 1.67 10.00 1.66
N SER A 142 2.36 8.93 2.05
CA SER A 142 3.81 8.80 1.82
C SER A 142 4.14 8.89 0.32
N PHE A 143 3.39 8.18 -0.52
CA PHE A 143 3.59 8.22 -1.96
C PHE A 143 3.20 9.54 -2.63
N TYR A 144 2.17 10.24 -2.15
CA TYR A 144 1.82 11.57 -2.66
C TYR A 144 2.97 12.56 -2.47
N ILE A 145 3.62 12.52 -1.31
CA ILE A 145 4.79 13.36 -1.01
C ILE A 145 6.00 12.91 -1.85
N LEU A 146 6.25 11.59 -1.93
CA LEU A 146 7.37 11.04 -2.71
C LEU A 146 7.26 11.31 -4.22
N ALA A 147 6.05 11.36 -4.78
CA ALA A 147 5.82 11.70 -6.19
C ALA A 147 6.24 13.15 -6.52
N GLY A 148 6.12 14.05 -5.55
CA GLY A 148 6.47 15.47 -5.65
C GLY A 148 7.79 15.84 -4.98
N PHE A 149 8.66 14.87 -4.71
CA PHE A 149 9.80 15.10 -3.83
C PHE A 149 10.83 16.08 -4.42
N ILE A 150 10.94 16.13 -5.75
CA ILE A 150 11.86 17.03 -6.45
C ILE A 150 11.20 18.40 -6.65
N LYS A 151 11.19 19.20 -5.58
CA LYS A 151 10.48 20.50 -5.50
C LYS A 151 10.75 21.47 -6.67
N PRO A 152 11.98 21.59 -7.20
CA PRO A 152 12.25 22.48 -8.34
C PRO A 152 11.62 22.01 -9.66
N SER A 153 11.20 20.74 -9.75
CA SER A 153 10.64 20.16 -10.98
C SER A 153 9.14 20.37 -11.07
N HIS A 154 8.71 21.22 -12.00
CA HIS A 154 7.28 21.41 -12.31
C HIS A 154 6.57 20.10 -12.65
N ARG A 155 7.23 19.17 -13.34
CA ARG A 155 6.66 17.86 -13.69
C ARG A 155 6.42 16.98 -12.46
N SER A 156 7.34 16.97 -11.51
CA SER A 156 7.19 16.23 -10.24
C SER A 156 6.05 16.83 -9.41
N ASN A 157 5.96 18.16 -9.36
CA ASN A 157 4.88 18.86 -8.65
C ASN A 157 3.51 18.59 -9.28
N GLU A 158 3.39 18.64 -10.60
CA GLU A 158 2.15 18.32 -11.32
C GLU A 158 1.71 16.87 -11.08
N ALA A 159 2.65 15.91 -11.17
CA ALA A 159 2.39 14.51 -10.86
C ALA A 159 1.88 14.33 -9.43
N ALA A 160 2.49 14.98 -8.44
CA ALA A 160 2.06 14.89 -7.06
C ALA A 160 0.64 15.42 -6.84
N VAL A 161 0.32 16.59 -7.42
CA VAL A 161 -1.03 17.19 -7.31
C VAL A 161 -2.07 16.32 -8.00
N LYS A 162 -1.80 15.83 -9.22
CA LYS A 162 -2.69 14.90 -9.93
C LYS A 162 -2.91 13.63 -9.12
N TYR A 163 -1.82 13.07 -8.56
CA TYR A 163 -1.90 11.84 -7.79
C TYR A 163 -2.71 12.03 -6.50
N PHE A 164 -2.44 13.11 -5.77
CA PHE A 164 -3.13 13.43 -4.53
C PHE A 164 -4.63 13.67 -4.76
N LEU A 165 -5.00 14.50 -5.74
CA LEU A 165 -6.41 14.83 -5.98
C LEU A 165 -7.22 13.62 -6.45
N LEU A 166 -6.71 12.88 -7.45
CA LEU A 166 -7.40 11.67 -7.94
C LEU A 166 -7.39 10.56 -6.88
N GLY A 167 -6.30 10.46 -6.12
CA GLY A 167 -6.14 9.52 -5.02
C GLY A 167 -7.11 9.78 -3.88
N ALA A 168 -7.23 11.02 -3.41
CA ALA A 168 -8.16 11.43 -2.35
C ALA A 168 -9.62 11.18 -2.76
N PHE A 169 -9.96 11.45 -4.03
CA PHE A 169 -11.29 11.15 -4.55
C PHE A 169 -11.58 9.64 -4.57
N SER A 170 -10.64 8.84 -5.06
CA SER A 170 -10.73 7.37 -5.04
C SER A 170 -10.84 6.80 -3.62
N LEU A 171 -10.10 7.37 -2.68
CA LEU A 171 -10.15 7.03 -1.25
C LEU A 171 -11.53 7.29 -0.64
N GLY A 172 -12.15 8.43 -0.98
CA GLY A 172 -13.52 8.73 -0.58
C GLY A 172 -14.53 7.70 -1.10
N ILE A 173 -14.40 7.28 -2.36
CA ILE A 173 -15.24 6.22 -2.95
C ILE A 173 -15.03 4.88 -2.23
N LEU A 174 -13.77 4.49 -2.01
CA LEU A 174 -13.41 3.26 -1.31
C LEU A 174 -13.99 3.24 0.11
N LEU A 175 -13.77 4.32 0.86
CA LEU A 175 -14.23 4.45 2.25
C LEU A 175 -15.76 4.45 2.33
N TYR A 176 -16.45 5.07 1.35
CA TYR A 176 -17.90 5.02 1.29
C TYR A 176 -18.41 3.59 1.04
N GLY A 177 -17.76 2.83 0.15
CA GLY A 177 -18.06 1.41 -0.05
C GLY A 177 -17.84 0.57 1.22
N MET A 178 -16.70 0.75 1.89
CA MET A 178 -16.40 0.10 3.18
C MET A 178 -17.42 0.46 4.27
N SER A 179 -17.84 1.73 4.31
CA SER A 179 -18.86 2.22 5.24
C SER A 179 -20.22 1.56 5.01
N LEU A 180 -20.63 1.37 3.74
CA LEU A 180 -21.86 0.63 3.41
C LEU A 180 -21.76 -0.84 3.82
N MET A 181 -20.60 -1.50 3.59
CA MET A 181 -20.38 -2.88 4.05
C MET A 181 -20.48 -2.99 5.58
N TYR A 182 -19.91 -2.04 6.31
CA TYR A 182 -20.07 -1.94 7.76
C TYR A 182 -21.54 -1.72 8.15
N GLY A 183 -22.25 -0.79 7.50
CA GLY A 183 -23.65 -0.50 7.81
C GLY A 183 -24.60 -1.69 7.59
N LEU A 184 -24.27 -2.58 6.64
CA LEU A 184 -25.07 -3.79 6.36
C LEU A 184 -24.71 -4.98 7.25
N SER A 185 -23.44 -5.13 7.64
CA SER A 185 -22.96 -6.27 8.43
C SER A 185 -22.89 -6.00 9.95
N GLY A 186 -22.85 -4.72 10.36
CA GLY A 186 -22.66 -4.30 11.74
C GLY A 186 -21.23 -4.48 12.27
N THR A 187 -20.25 -4.81 11.42
CA THR A 187 -18.86 -5.06 11.82
C THR A 187 -17.87 -4.59 10.76
N THR A 188 -16.64 -4.30 11.18
CA THR A 188 -15.53 -3.97 10.28
C THR A 188 -14.57 -5.15 10.09
N ASN A 189 -14.67 -6.19 10.92
CA ASN A 189 -13.88 -7.40 10.78
C ASN A 189 -14.37 -8.24 9.59
N LEU A 190 -13.47 -8.56 8.66
CA LEU A 190 -13.77 -9.27 7.42
C LEU A 190 -14.35 -10.67 7.66
N ARG A 191 -13.77 -11.43 8.60
CA ARG A 191 -14.19 -12.82 8.86
C ARG A 191 -15.58 -12.88 9.49
N VAL A 192 -15.87 -11.96 10.41
CA VAL A 192 -17.21 -11.81 11.01
C VAL A 192 -18.20 -11.31 9.96
N MET A 193 -17.78 -10.39 9.09
CA MET A 193 -18.59 -9.87 7.99
C MET A 193 -19.00 -10.96 7.00
N ALA A 194 -18.10 -11.88 6.65
CA ALA A 194 -18.41 -13.01 5.77
C ALA A 194 -19.50 -13.91 6.35
N ALA A 195 -19.49 -14.15 7.67
CA ALA A 195 -20.55 -14.89 8.35
C ALA A 195 -21.89 -14.13 8.34
N ALA A 196 -21.86 -12.80 8.51
CA ALA A 196 -23.06 -11.97 8.47
C ALA A 196 -23.77 -12.02 7.11
N PHE A 197 -23.02 -12.09 6.01
CA PHE A 197 -23.57 -12.18 4.65
C PHE A 197 -23.84 -13.61 4.17
N ALA A 198 -23.56 -14.63 4.98
CA ALA A 198 -23.79 -16.03 4.60
C ALA A 198 -25.29 -16.34 4.54
N GLY A 199 -25.75 -16.90 3.41
CA GLY A 199 -27.14 -17.35 3.24
C GLY A 199 -28.18 -16.22 3.06
N GLN A 200 -27.74 -14.96 2.98
CA GLN A 200 -28.61 -13.85 2.61
C GLN A 200 -28.74 -13.72 1.09
N GLU A 201 -29.91 -13.30 0.60
CA GLU A 201 -30.06 -12.92 -0.80
C GLU A 201 -29.24 -11.66 -1.11
N THR A 202 -28.76 -11.55 -2.35
CA THR A 202 -27.91 -10.43 -2.78
C THR A 202 -28.70 -9.11 -2.74
N ASP A 203 -28.42 -8.28 -1.73
CA ASP A 203 -28.99 -6.93 -1.58
C ASP A 203 -28.33 -5.94 -2.57
N ALA A 204 -29.15 -5.14 -3.27
CA ALA A 204 -28.67 -4.09 -4.16
C ALA A 204 -27.72 -3.08 -3.47
N ARG A 205 -27.90 -2.84 -2.17
CA ARG A 205 -27.00 -2.00 -1.36
C ARG A 205 -25.62 -2.62 -1.19
N LEU A 206 -25.56 -3.94 -1.04
CA LEU A 206 -24.30 -4.68 -0.95
C LEU A 206 -23.58 -4.69 -2.31
N VAL A 207 -24.32 -4.86 -3.41
CA VAL A 207 -23.77 -4.74 -4.78
C VAL A 207 -23.17 -3.36 -5.00
N LEU A 208 -23.88 -2.29 -4.62
CA LEU A 208 -23.35 -0.92 -4.69
C LEU A 208 -22.08 -0.77 -3.85
N ALA A 209 -22.06 -1.29 -2.63
CA ALA A 209 -20.89 -1.25 -1.76
C ALA A 209 -19.68 -1.94 -2.42
N VAL A 210 -19.88 -3.11 -3.01
CA VAL A 210 -18.85 -3.85 -3.76
C VAL A 210 -18.36 -3.05 -4.96
N ILE A 211 -19.24 -2.47 -5.77
CA ILE A 211 -18.84 -1.64 -6.92
C ILE A 211 -17.97 -0.46 -6.49
N LEU A 212 -18.32 0.21 -5.39
CA LEU A 212 -17.55 1.33 -4.85
C LEU A 212 -16.18 0.88 -4.34
N VAL A 213 -16.11 -0.25 -3.62
CA VAL A 213 -14.83 -0.84 -3.19
C VAL A 213 -13.99 -1.20 -4.40
N VAL A 214 -14.55 -1.86 -5.42
CA VAL A 214 -13.83 -2.20 -6.65
C VAL A 214 -13.36 -0.96 -7.39
N ALA A 215 -14.13 0.12 -7.44
CA ALA A 215 -13.71 1.37 -8.06
C ALA A 215 -12.52 2.00 -7.32
N GLY A 216 -12.56 2.01 -5.99
CA GLY A 216 -11.47 2.48 -5.14
C GLY A 216 -10.19 1.65 -5.28
N VAL A 217 -10.31 0.33 -5.25
CA VAL A 217 -9.18 -0.59 -5.42
C VAL A 217 -8.65 -0.55 -6.86
N GLY A 218 -9.54 -0.46 -7.85
CA GLY A 218 -9.24 -0.35 -9.27
C GLY A 218 -8.33 0.83 -9.58
N PHE A 219 -8.55 1.98 -8.93
CA PHE A 219 -7.64 3.11 -8.99
C PHE A 219 -6.25 2.74 -8.45
N LYS A 220 -6.16 2.09 -7.28
CA LYS A 220 -4.88 1.76 -6.64
C LYS A 220 -4.03 0.77 -7.45
N ILE A 221 -4.66 -0.18 -8.14
CA ILE A 221 -3.97 -1.10 -9.06
C ILE A 221 -3.81 -0.54 -10.49
N ALA A 222 -4.33 0.67 -10.76
CA ALA A 222 -4.40 1.30 -12.08
C ALA A 222 -5.11 0.43 -13.15
N ALA A 223 -6.21 -0.22 -12.77
CA ALA A 223 -7.09 -0.92 -13.71
C ALA A 223 -7.94 0.06 -14.51
N VAL A 224 -8.28 -0.28 -15.75
CA VAL A 224 -9.23 0.51 -16.57
C VAL A 224 -10.64 0.32 -16.01
N PRO A 225 -11.47 1.37 -15.86
CA PRO A 225 -11.29 2.76 -16.31
C PRO A 225 -10.56 3.70 -15.34
N PHE A 226 -10.11 3.23 -14.19
CA PHE A 226 -9.55 4.03 -13.09
C PHE A 226 -8.04 4.37 -13.22
N HIS A 227 -7.41 4.00 -14.34
CA HIS A 227 -5.97 4.14 -14.62
C HIS A 227 -5.48 5.55 -14.98
N MET A 228 -6.35 6.56 -15.08
CA MET A 228 -6.03 7.88 -15.66
C MET A 228 -4.89 8.62 -14.96
N TRP A 229 -4.62 8.31 -13.69
CA TRP A 229 -3.51 8.90 -12.93
C TRP A 229 -2.14 8.31 -13.32
N ALA A 230 -2.09 7.04 -13.74
CA ALA A 230 -0.85 6.28 -13.77
C ALA A 230 0.18 6.81 -14.77
N PRO A 231 -0.16 7.14 -16.04
CA PRO A 231 0.83 7.61 -17.02
C PRO A 231 1.52 8.91 -16.57
N ASP A 232 0.74 9.89 -16.13
CA ASP A 232 1.23 11.21 -15.75
C ASP A 232 2.09 11.15 -14.48
N VAL A 233 1.65 10.36 -13.50
CA VAL A 233 2.39 10.20 -12.24
C VAL A 233 3.67 9.40 -12.47
N TYR A 234 3.64 8.35 -13.30
CA TYR A 234 4.83 7.57 -13.60
C TYR A 234 5.87 8.39 -14.35
N GLU A 235 5.44 9.22 -15.30
CA GLU A 235 6.31 10.12 -16.03
C GLU A 235 6.93 11.18 -15.12
N GLY A 236 6.12 11.88 -14.31
CA GLY A 236 6.56 13.03 -13.54
C GLY A 236 7.28 12.72 -12.22
N ALA A 237 6.95 11.60 -11.56
CA ALA A 237 7.58 11.23 -10.28
C ALA A 237 9.05 10.81 -10.46
N PRO A 238 9.88 10.90 -9.39
CA PRO A 238 11.25 10.37 -9.41
C PRO A 238 11.29 8.92 -9.85
N THR A 239 12.23 8.55 -10.73
CA THR A 239 12.29 7.19 -11.29
C THR A 239 12.32 6.08 -10.23
N PRO A 240 13.08 6.18 -9.12
CA PRO A 240 13.03 5.17 -8.06
C PRO A 240 11.63 5.06 -7.39
N ILE A 241 10.91 6.17 -7.28
CA ILE A 241 9.54 6.20 -6.73
C ILE A 241 8.54 5.63 -7.72
N THR A 242 8.69 5.88 -9.02
CA THR A 242 7.89 5.22 -10.05
C THR A 242 8.07 3.69 -9.99
N ALA A 243 9.31 3.21 -9.79
CA ALA A 243 9.58 1.78 -9.61
C ALA A 243 8.94 1.22 -8.32
N PHE A 244 8.95 2.00 -7.23
CA PHE A 244 8.32 1.58 -5.98
C PHE A 244 6.79 1.53 -6.07
N LEU A 245 6.19 2.52 -6.75
CA LEU A 245 4.76 2.58 -7.04
C LEU A 245 4.30 1.44 -7.95
N SER A 246 5.10 1.07 -8.96
CA SER A 246 4.71 0.03 -9.92
C SER A 246 4.75 -1.38 -9.34
N VAL A 247 5.59 -1.62 -8.32
CA VAL A 247 5.73 -2.95 -7.69
C VAL A 247 5.10 -2.99 -6.29
N GLY A 248 5.64 -2.22 -5.35
CA GLY A 248 5.25 -2.28 -3.93
C GLY A 248 3.79 -1.90 -3.72
N SER A 249 3.42 -0.69 -4.15
CA SER A 249 2.06 -0.16 -3.97
C SER A 249 0.99 -1.06 -4.64
N LYS A 250 1.27 -1.57 -5.85
CA LYS A 250 0.37 -2.52 -6.54
C LYS A 250 0.27 -3.83 -5.78
N ALA A 251 1.38 -4.42 -5.35
CA ALA A 251 1.38 -5.67 -4.58
C ALA A 251 0.57 -5.52 -3.28
N ALA A 252 0.72 -4.41 -2.56
CA ALA A 252 -0.06 -4.13 -1.34
C ALA A 252 -1.55 -3.95 -1.64
N SER A 253 -1.88 -3.29 -2.74
CA SER A 253 -3.26 -3.12 -3.19
C SER A 253 -3.91 -4.47 -3.57
N PHE A 254 -3.16 -5.37 -4.20
CA PHE A 254 -3.61 -6.75 -4.43
C PHE A 254 -3.74 -7.55 -3.13
N ALA A 255 -2.81 -7.41 -2.18
CA ALA A 255 -2.91 -8.08 -0.90
C ALA A 255 -4.20 -7.68 -0.16
N MET A 256 -4.49 -6.38 -0.12
CA MET A 256 -5.74 -5.84 0.42
C MET A 256 -6.97 -6.38 -0.32
N LEU A 257 -6.95 -6.34 -1.67
CA LEU A 257 -8.06 -6.86 -2.49
C LEU A 257 -8.35 -8.32 -2.12
N ILE A 258 -7.32 -9.16 -2.08
CA ILE A 258 -7.47 -10.58 -1.77
C ILE A 258 -8.07 -10.77 -0.37
N ARG A 259 -7.62 -10.02 0.64
CA ARG A 259 -8.22 -10.04 2.00
C ARG A 259 -9.70 -9.69 1.95
N ILE A 260 -10.05 -8.52 1.41
CA ILE A 260 -11.43 -8.02 1.41
C ILE A 260 -12.37 -8.99 0.69
N PHE A 261 -12.01 -9.45 -0.49
CA PHE A 261 -12.90 -10.25 -1.34
C PHE A 261 -12.96 -11.72 -0.92
N LEU A 262 -11.83 -12.34 -0.55
CA LEU A 262 -11.82 -13.76 -0.18
C LEU A 262 -12.23 -13.98 1.28
N GLU A 263 -11.81 -13.11 2.21
CA GLU A 263 -12.15 -13.28 3.63
C GLU A 263 -13.43 -12.55 4.02
N GLY A 264 -13.77 -11.44 3.36
CA GLY A 264 -14.94 -10.62 3.71
C GLY A 264 -16.19 -10.87 2.87
N LEU A 265 -16.04 -11.24 1.59
CA LEU A 265 -17.14 -11.37 0.63
C LEU A 265 -17.19 -12.73 -0.11
N PRO A 266 -16.99 -13.89 0.56
CA PRO A 266 -17.02 -15.18 -0.12
C PRO A 266 -18.40 -15.51 -0.71
N SER A 267 -19.50 -15.05 -0.10
CA SER A 267 -20.87 -15.30 -0.57
C SER A 267 -21.17 -14.66 -1.93
N MET A 268 -20.54 -13.52 -2.24
CA MET A 268 -20.63 -12.84 -3.53
C MET A 268 -19.58 -13.33 -4.55
N GLY A 269 -18.97 -14.48 -4.29
CA GLY A 269 -17.86 -15.05 -5.06
C GLY A 269 -18.02 -14.98 -6.56
N HIS A 270 -19.22 -15.28 -7.06
CA HIS A 270 -19.50 -15.25 -8.49
C HIS A 270 -19.52 -13.82 -9.07
N ASP A 271 -20.18 -12.89 -8.39
CA ASP A 271 -20.42 -11.52 -8.88
C ASP A 271 -19.13 -10.71 -8.99
N TRP A 272 -18.31 -10.71 -7.92
CA TRP A 272 -17.07 -9.95 -7.96
C TRP A 272 -16.02 -10.58 -8.88
N ARG A 273 -16.05 -11.90 -9.10
CA ARG A 273 -15.18 -12.56 -10.10
C ARG A 273 -15.50 -12.09 -11.51
N LEU A 274 -16.78 -12.10 -11.89
CA LEU A 274 -17.23 -11.58 -13.20
C LEU A 274 -16.79 -10.12 -13.40
N LEU A 275 -16.88 -9.29 -12.34
CA LEU A 275 -16.44 -7.90 -12.40
C LEU A 275 -14.91 -7.80 -12.62
N PHE A 276 -14.10 -8.57 -11.91
CA PHE A 276 -12.64 -8.57 -12.10
C PHE A 276 -12.20 -9.20 -13.43
N GLU A 277 -12.94 -10.18 -13.96
CA GLU A 277 -12.73 -10.74 -15.29
C GLU A 277 -12.93 -9.66 -16.37
N ALA A 278 -14.02 -8.90 -16.29
CA ALA A 278 -14.26 -7.78 -17.20
C ALA A 278 -13.17 -6.70 -17.10
N LEU A 279 -12.79 -6.31 -15.88
CA LEU A 279 -11.71 -5.33 -15.66
C LEU A 279 -10.37 -5.84 -16.22
N ALA A 280 -10.07 -7.13 -16.07
CA ALA A 280 -8.85 -7.72 -16.62
C ALA A 280 -8.83 -7.68 -18.15
N ILE A 281 -9.92 -8.10 -18.81
CA ILE A 281 -10.03 -8.08 -20.29
C ILE A 281 -9.83 -6.66 -20.81
N ILE A 282 -10.52 -5.69 -20.22
CA ILE A 282 -10.45 -4.29 -20.65
C ILE A 282 -9.04 -3.72 -20.39
N THR A 283 -8.47 -3.98 -19.21
CA THR A 283 -7.15 -3.45 -18.83
C THR A 283 -6.04 -4.00 -19.73
N MET A 284 -6.04 -5.31 -20.04
CA MET A 284 -5.08 -5.90 -20.98
C MET A 284 -5.21 -5.31 -22.38
N THR A 285 -6.46 -5.15 -22.85
CA THR A 285 -6.72 -4.61 -24.19
C THR A 285 -6.25 -3.17 -24.34
N VAL A 286 -6.73 -2.29 -23.45
CA VAL A 286 -6.41 -0.86 -23.50
C VAL A 286 -4.94 -0.61 -23.17
N GLY A 287 -4.38 -1.29 -22.17
CA GLY A 287 -2.98 -1.13 -21.78
C GLY A 287 -2.01 -1.48 -22.92
N ASN A 288 -2.20 -2.64 -23.56
CA ASN A 288 -1.33 -3.06 -24.66
C ASN A 288 -1.45 -2.15 -25.89
N ILE A 289 -2.67 -1.69 -26.23
CA ILE A 289 -2.87 -0.76 -27.36
C ILE A 289 -2.28 0.62 -27.05
N ALA A 290 -2.50 1.14 -25.84
CA ALA A 290 -1.98 2.44 -25.43
C ALA A 290 -0.44 2.46 -25.43
N ALA A 291 0.20 1.36 -25.01
CA ALA A 291 1.66 1.23 -24.99
C ALA A 291 2.30 1.39 -26.38
N LEU A 292 1.66 0.88 -27.46
CA LEU A 292 2.16 1.00 -28.84
C LEU A 292 2.30 2.44 -29.33
N THR A 293 1.57 3.37 -28.74
CA THR A 293 1.56 4.79 -29.13
C THR A 293 2.43 5.67 -28.21
N GLN A 294 3.04 5.10 -27.17
CA GLN A 294 3.89 5.86 -26.26
C GLN A 294 5.28 6.12 -26.85
N SER A 295 5.72 7.38 -26.76
CA SER A 295 7.09 7.79 -27.10
C SER A 295 8.01 7.96 -25.88
N ASN A 296 7.43 7.98 -24.68
CA ASN A 296 8.16 8.12 -23.42
C ASN A 296 8.33 6.76 -22.74
N VAL A 297 9.58 6.38 -22.44
CA VAL A 297 9.95 5.09 -21.84
C VAL A 297 9.35 4.86 -20.45
N LYS A 298 9.09 5.91 -19.66
CA LYS A 298 8.44 5.77 -18.35
C LYS A 298 6.92 5.62 -18.46
N ARG A 299 6.32 6.06 -19.57
CA ARG A 299 4.88 5.92 -19.84
C ARG A 299 4.54 4.60 -20.52
N MET A 300 5.44 4.14 -21.40
CA MET A 300 5.36 2.85 -22.08
C MET A 300 5.43 1.70 -21.06
#